data_AF-A0A5N7C4X5-F1
#
_entry.id   AF-A0A5N7C4X5-F1
#
_cell.length_a   1.000
_cell.length_b   1.000
_cell.length_c   1.000
_cell.angle_alpha   90.00
_cell.angle_beta   90.00
_cell.angle_gamma   90.00
#
_symmetry.space_group_name_H-M   'P 1'
#
loop_
_entity.id
_entity.type
_entity.pdbx_description
1 polymer ?
#
loop_
_entity_poly.entity_id
_entity_poly.type
_entity_poly.pdbx_seq_one_letter_code
_entity_poly.pdbx_strand_id
1 'polypeptide(L)'
;MRKRIIICCDGTWQSSVNGKDNIPSNITRLCRAINSIGIDSKDHKPWQQIVWYDSGVGATSTGIMSTGIEGALGEGLEENIIEAYNFCVLNWNPGDHVMCFGFSRGAYI
;
A
#
# COMPACT_ATOMS: atom_id res chain seq x y z
N MET A 1 12.20 -20.17 -1.42
CA MET A 1 12.79 -18.81 -1.48
C MET A 1 12.08 -17.98 -0.42
N ARG A 2 12.80 -17.16 0.35
CA ARG A 2 12.16 -16.31 1.38
C ARG A 2 11.48 -15.12 0.72
N LYS A 3 10.40 -14.62 1.34
CA LYS A 3 9.59 -13.51 0.83
C LYS A 3 9.75 -12.26 1.68
N ARG A 4 9.67 -11.11 1.01
CA ARG A 4 9.42 -9.79 1.59
C ARG A 4 8.03 -9.36 1.14
N ILE A 5 7.10 -9.35 2.09
CA ILE A 5 5.74 -8.89 1.88
C ILE A 5 5.74 -7.40 2.18
N ILE A 6 5.52 -6.59 1.15
CA ILE A 6 5.65 -5.14 1.23
C ILE A 6 4.27 -4.53 1.06
N ILE A 7 3.78 -3.89 2.12
CA ILE A 7 2.49 -3.21 2.18
C ILE A 7 2.73 -1.72 1.99
N CYS A 8 2.12 -1.13 0.97
CA CYS A 8 2.26 0.28 0.62
C CYS A 8 0.88 0.97 0.69
N CYS A 9 0.64 1.80 1.69
CA CYS A 9 -0.65 2.46 1.91
C CYS A 9 -0.53 3.98 1.66
N ASP A 10 -1.17 4.48 0.61
CA ASP A 10 -1.11 5.91 0.27
C ASP A 10 -2.14 6.76 1.03
N GLY A 11 -1.90 8.07 1.05
CA GLY A 11 -2.79 9.05 1.68
C GLY A 11 -4.03 9.37 0.82
N THR A 12 -5.14 9.68 1.48
CA THR A 12 -6.37 10.13 0.81
C THR A 12 -6.16 11.36 -0.06
N TRP A 13 -6.82 11.40 -1.22
CA TRP A 13 -6.79 12.48 -2.22
C TRP A 13 -5.50 12.68 -3.03
N GLN A 14 -4.43 11.95 -2.73
CA GLN A 14 -3.23 11.93 -3.58
C GLN A 14 -3.30 10.80 -4.62
N SER A 15 -4.49 10.63 -5.19
CA SER A 15 -4.72 9.62 -6.20
C SER A 15 -4.06 10.07 -7.50
N SER A 16 -3.01 9.36 -7.93
CA SER A 16 -2.36 9.51 -9.24
C SER A 16 -3.27 9.13 -10.42
N VAL A 17 -4.59 9.18 -10.23
CA VAL A 17 -5.58 9.00 -11.29
C VAL A 17 -6.55 10.17 -11.42
N ASN A 18 -6.67 11.10 -10.45
CA ASN A 18 -7.75 12.11 -10.45
C ASN A 18 -7.35 13.58 -10.14
N GLY A 19 -6.06 13.96 -10.16
CA GLY A 19 -5.62 15.36 -10.02
C GLY A 19 -5.15 15.96 -11.35
N LYS A 20 -5.47 17.25 -11.61
CA LYS A 20 -5.07 18.00 -12.81
C LYS A 20 -3.57 17.94 -13.13
N ASP A 21 -2.73 17.67 -12.13
CA ASP A 21 -1.33 17.31 -12.28
C ASP A 21 -1.12 15.95 -11.62
N ASN A 22 -0.94 14.91 -12.42
CA ASN A 22 -0.82 13.52 -12.00
C ASN A 22 0.53 13.23 -11.30
N ILE A 23 0.77 13.85 -10.14
CA ILE A 23 2.04 13.76 -9.41
C ILE A 23 1.96 12.56 -8.45
N PRO A 24 2.75 11.49 -8.68
CA PRO A 24 2.71 10.31 -7.82
C PRO A 24 3.25 10.61 -6.43
N SER A 25 2.61 10.06 -5.39
CA SER A 25 3.11 10.17 -4.03
C SER A 25 4.45 9.44 -3.87
N ASN A 26 5.14 9.68 -2.75
CA ASN A 26 6.34 8.91 -2.45
C ASN A 26 6.03 7.41 -2.24
N ILE A 27 4.82 7.06 -1.78
CA ILE A 27 4.39 5.65 -1.64
C ILE A 27 4.20 5.03 -3.03
N THR A 28 3.52 5.72 -3.95
CA THR A 28 3.37 5.24 -5.34
C THR A 28 4.74 5.09 -6.02
N ARG A 29 5.64 6.07 -5.83
CA ARG A 29 7.00 6.04 -6.38
C ARG A 29 7.82 4.88 -5.81
N LEU A 30 7.73 4.66 -4.49
CA LEU A 30 8.40 3.55 -3.81
C LEU A 30 7.87 2.20 -4.33
N CYS A 31 6.55 2.03 -4.37
CA CYS A 31 5.90 0.82 -4.87
C CYS A 31 6.37 0.46 -6.29
N ARG A 32 6.46 1.46 -7.18
CA ARG A 32 6.92 1.27 -8.56
C ARG A 32 8.42 1.01 -8.70
N ALA A 33 9.22 1.37 -7.71
CA ALA A 33 10.67 1.18 -7.73
C ALA A 33 11.11 -0.19 -7.17
N ILE A 34 10.20 -0.94 -6.55
CA ILE A 34 10.51 -2.26 -5.97
C ILE A 34 10.59 -3.31 -7.08
N ASN A 35 11.75 -3.95 -7.22
CA ASN A 35 11.93 -5.10 -8.10
C ASN A 35 11.25 -6.35 -7.54
N SER A 36 10.86 -7.29 -8.40
CA SER A 36 10.26 -8.58 -7.98
C SER A 36 11.23 -9.48 -7.19
N ILE A 37 12.54 -9.28 -7.37
CA ILE A 37 13.61 -9.99 -6.64
C ILE A 37 14.57 -8.95 -6.06
N GLY A 38 14.79 -9.02 -4.75
CA GLY A 38 15.76 -8.22 -4.03
C GLY A 38 16.94 -9.07 -3.57
N ILE A 39 18.16 -8.52 -3.60
CA ILE A 39 19.35 -9.17 -3.04
C ILE A 39 19.69 -8.43 -1.75
N ASP A 40 19.75 -9.15 -0.63
CA ASP A 40 20.20 -8.53 0.62
C ASP A 40 21.71 -8.28 0.58
N SER A 41 22.15 -7.12 1.05
CA SER A 41 23.57 -6.79 1.11
C SER A 41 24.32 -7.59 2.18
N LYS A 42 23.61 -8.15 3.18
CA LYS A 42 24.23 -8.90 4.28
C LYS A 42 24.44 -10.38 3.95
N ASP A 43 23.47 -11.02 3.32
CA ASP A 43 23.51 -12.47 3.05
C ASP A 43 23.67 -12.83 1.57
N HIS A 44 23.58 -11.84 0.67
CA HIS A 44 23.60 -12.00 -0.79
C HIS A 44 22.60 -13.03 -1.32
N LYS A 45 21.54 -13.33 -0.57
CA LYS A 45 20.50 -14.26 -1.00
C LYS A 45 19.40 -13.53 -1.75
N PRO A 46 18.77 -14.19 -2.75
CA PRO A 46 17.60 -13.65 -3.41
C PRO A 46 16.37 -13.77 -2.50
N TRP A 47 15.65 -12.66 -2.37
CA TRP A 47 14.37 -12.55 -1.71
C TRP A 47 13.30 -12.24 -2.75
N GLN A 48 12.23 -13.03 -2.77
CA GLN A 48 11.06 -12.70 -3.56
C GLN A 48 10.37 -11.51 -2.89
N GLN A 49 10.06 -10.46 -3.64
CA GLN A 49 9.39 -9.27 -3.14
C GLN A 49 7.97 -9.23 -3.69
N ILE A 50 6.99 -9.27 -2.79
CA ILE A 50 5.58 -9.25 -3.15
C ILE A 50 5.01 -7.95 -2.59
N VAL A 51 4.49 -7.12 -3.48
CA VAL A 51 4.03 -5.78 -3.14
C VAL A 51 2.51 -5.74 -3.21
N TRP A 52 1.90 -5.17 -2.18
CA TRP A 52 0.50 -4.80 -2.15
C TRP A 52 0.41 -3.28 -1.97
N TYR A 53 -0.45 -2.64 -2.76
CA TYR A 53 -0.58 -1.19 -2.80
C TYR A 53 -2.04 -0.79 -2.67
N ASP A 54 -2.32 0.09 -1.71
CA ASP A 54 -3.58 0.78 -1.55
C ASP A 54 -3.42 2.26 -1.89
N SER A 55 -4.30 2.78 -2.74
CA SER A 55 -4.33 4.19 -3.13
C SER A 55 -5.01 5.11 -2.12
N GLY A 56 -5.56 4.56 -1.04
CA GLY A 56 -6.34 5.27 -0.04
C GLY A 56 -7.80 5.49 -0.43
N VAL A 57 -8.62 5.80 0.58
CA VAL A 57 -10.07 6.04 0.46
C VAL A 57 -10.35 7.20 -0.52
N GLY A 58 -11.17 6.93 -1.55
CA GLY A 58 -11.63 7.91 -2.54
C GLY A 58 -10.97 7.84 -3.93
N ALA A 59 -10.09 6.86 -4.19
CA ALA A 59 -9.49 6.66 -5.52
C ALA A 59 -10.37 5.85 -6.49
N THR A 60 -11.36 5.09 -6.00
CA THR A 60 -12.20 4.15 -6.75
C THR A 60 -13.65 4.61 -6.98
N SER A 61 -14.03 5.82 -6.56
CA SER A 61 -15.38 6.33 -6.80
C SER A 61 -15.48 6.96 -8.19
N THR A 62 -15.84 6.13 -9.17
CA THR A 62 -16.39 6.55 -10.49
C THR A 62 -17.80 7.16 -10.35
N GLY A 63 -18.10 7.82 -9.23
CA GLY A 63 -19.42 8.27 -8.84
C GLY A 63 -19.34 9.59 -8.09
N ILE A 64 -20.10 10.56 -8.58
CA ILE A 64 -20.25 11.92 -8.07
C ILE A 64 -20.94 11.86 -6.68
N MET A 65 -20.19 11.51 -5.64
CA MET A 65 -20.54 11.61 -4.21
C MET A 65 -19.29 11.09 -3.47
N SER A 66 -18.43 11.89 -2.86
CA SER A 66 -18.74 12.78 -1.75
C SER A 66 -17.51 13.66 -1.50
N THR A 67 -17.57 14.91 -1.95
CA THR A 67 -16.83 15.99 -1.30
C THR A 67 -17.50 16.23 0.04
N GLY A 68 -16.95 15.70 1.14
CA GLY A 68 -17.57 15.90 2.44
C GLY A 68 -16.81 15.24 3.56
N ILE A 69 -16.29 16.05 4.46
CA ILE A 69 -15.46 15.72 5.63
C ILE A 69 -16.18 14.86 6.71
N GLU A 70 -17.37 14.31 6.48
CA GLU A 70 -18.32 14.04 7.59
C GLU A 70 -18.61 12.56 7.96
N GLY A 71 -17.89 11.55 7.45
CA GLY A 71 -18.11 10.17 7.92
C GLY A 71 -16.93 9.19 7.80
N ALA A 72 -15.80 9.64 7.23
CA ALA A 72 -14.76 8.77 6.68
C ALA A 72 -13.60 8.42 7.65
N LEU A 73 -13.85 8.38 8.96
CA LEU A 73 -12.87 7.93 9.95
C LEU A 73 -12.96 6.41 10.25
N GLY A 74 -14.11 5.77 9.97
CA GLY A 74 -14.34 4.35 10.29
C GLY A 74 -14.57 3.46 9.06
N GLU A 75 -15.60 3.74 8.26
CA GLU A 75 -16.16 2.73 7.34
C GLU A 75 -15.20 2.24 6.24
N GLY A 76 -14.33 3.09 5.68
CA GLY A 76 -13.39 2.64 4.62
C GLY A 76 -11.99 2.26 5.12
N LEU A 77 -11.64 2.62 6.36
CA LEU A 77 -10.29 2.42 6.88
C LEU A 77 -10.13 1.00 7.43
N GLU A 78 -11.15 0.50 8.11
CA GLU A 78 -11.19 -0.86 8.63
C GLU A 78 -11.11 -1.89 7.51
N GLU A 79 -11.81 -1.65 6.40
CA GLU A 79 -11.75 -2.51 5.20
C GLU A 79 -10.32 -2.60 4.65
N ASN A 80 -9.63 -1.46 4.48
CA ASN A 80 -8.25 -1.45 3.97
C ASN A 80 -7.27 -2.19 4.91
N ILE A 81 -7.45 -2.05 6.23
CA ILE A 81 -6.66 -2.79 7.22
C ILE A 81 -6.92 -4.29 7.10
N ILE A 82 -8.18 -4.70 6.99
CA ILE A 82 -8.57 -6.10 6.84
C ILE A 82 -8.01 -6.69 5.54
N GLU A 83 -8.04 -5.94 4.44
CA GLU A 83 -7.48 -6.37 3.16
C GLU A 83 -5.95 -6.51 3.21
N ALA A 84 -5.24 -5.53 3.76
CA ALA A 84 -3.79 -5.59 3.95
C ALA A 84 -3.40 -6.77 4.85
N TYR A 85 -4.14 -6.97 5.94
CA TYR A 85 -3.97 -8.11 6.84
C TYR A 85 -4.18 -9.44 6.13
N ASN A 86 -5.29 -9.59 5.38
CA ASN A 86 -5.60 -10.79 4.61
C ASN A 86 -4.50 -11.10 3.59
N PHE A 87 -4.04 -10.08 2.86
CA PHE A 87 -2.93 -10.24 1.93
C PHE A 87 -1.66 -10.73 2.66
N CYS A 88 -1.35 -10.16 3.82
CA CYS A 88 -0.19 -10.56 4.61
C CYS A 88 -0.29 -12.02 5.06
N VAL A 89 -1.38 -12.41 5.72
CA VAL A 89 -1.52 -13.77 6.27
C VAL A 89 -1.61 -14.85 5.21
N LEU A 90 -2.21 -14.56 4.04
CA LEU A 90 -2.29 -15.52 2.94
C LEU A 90 -0.95 -15.75 2.25
N ASN A 91 -0.02 -14.79 2.36
CA ASN A 91 1.29 -14.87 1.73
C ASN A 91 2.44 -15.18 2.70
N TRP A 92 2.23 -15.12 4.01
CA TRP A 92 3.30 -15.25 4.99
C TRP A 92 3.65 -16.70 5.32
N ASN A 93 4.96 -16.98 5.38
CA ASN A 93 5.51 -18.21 5.97
C ASN A 93 6.57 -17.88 7.04
N PRO A 94 6.87 -18.82 7.96
CA PRO A 94 7.95 -18.66 8.92
C PRO A 94 9.28 -18.27 8.27
N GLY A 95 9.84 -17.14 8.71
CA GLY A 95 11.10 -16.58 8.19
C GLY A 95 10.95 -15.57 7.05
N ASP A 96 9.73 -15.27 6.62
CA ASP A 96 9.44 -14.15 5.72
C ASP A 96 9.41 -12.82 6.49
N HIS A 97 9.67 -11.74 5.78
CA HIS A 97 9.66 -10.39 6.35
C HIS A 97 8.45 -9.61 5.87
N VAL A 98 7.82 -8.86 6.77
CA VAL A 98 6.73 -7.93 6.46
C VAL A 98 7.28 -6.51 6.60
N MET A 99 7.05 -5.68 5.59
CA MET A 99 7.50 -4.28 5.55
C MET A 99 6.31 -3.40 5.22
N CYS A 100 5.99 -2.42 6.06
CA CYS A 100 4.87 -1.51 5.86
C CYS A 100 5.38 -0.10 5.60
N PHE A 101 4.84 0.54 4.57
CA PHE A 101 5.13 1.92 4.20
C PHE A 101 3.82 2.65 4.03
N GLY A 102 3.63 3.75 4.75
CA GLY A 102 2.42 4.54 4.67
C GLY A 102 2.67 6.03 4.67
N PHE A 103 1.75 6.79 4.07
CA PHE A 103 1.80 8.25 4.07
C PHE A 103 0.47 8.87 4.52
N SER A 104 0.54 9.91 5.36
CA SER A 104 -0.64 10.61 5.90
C SER A 104 -1.63 9.61 6.52
N ARG A 105 -2.87 9.52 6.03
CA ARG A 105 -3.86 8.55 6.48
C ARG A 105 -3.43 7.09 6.23
N GLY A 106 -2.72 6.82 5.14
CA GLY A 106 -2.18 5.50 4.87
C GLY A 106 -1.10 5.06 5.86
N ALA A 107 -0.50 5.98 6.64
CA ALA A 107 0.42 5.62 7.71
C ALA A 107 -0.27 5.04 8.96
N TYR A 108 -1.59 5.18 9.05
CA TYR A 108 -2.39 4.58 10.13
C TYR A 108 -2.76 3.12 9.82
N ILE A 109 -2.85 2.76 8.54
CA ILE A 109 -3.11 1.40 8.03
C ILE A 109 -1.85 0.56 8.20
#